data_AF-A0A7S4KX60-F1
#
_entry.id   AF-A0A7S4KX60-F1
#
_cell.length_a   1.000
_cell.length_b   1.000
_cell.length_c   1.000
_cell.angle_alpha   90.00
_cell.angle_beta   90.00
_cell.angle_gamma   90.00
#
_symmetry.space_group_name_H-M   'P 1'
#
loop_
_entity.id
_entity.type
_entity.pdbx_description
1 polymer ?
#
loop_
_entity_poly.entity_id
_entity_poly.type
_entity_poly.pdbx_seq_one_letter_code
_entity_poly.pdbx_strand_id
1 'polypeptide(L)'
;MDNPLYHNQRPNFDYYRGMLHLRSRAPVFGAISRVRNSVEMSIHGYLQDEGFLHIQTPTLTPCDCEGGGENFLVDVPSPPSPDTQPSTEEEEKFFFGKPTYLTVSGQFE
;
A
#
# COMPACT_ATOMS: atom_id res chain seq x y z
N MET A 1 -29.07 -16.60 -11.24
CA MET A 1 -28.23 -15.48 -10.72
C MET A 1 -27.58 -14.83 -11.92
N ASP A 2 -27.95 -13.60 -12.23
CA ASP A 2 -27.27 -12.81 -13.26
C ASP A 2 -25.82 -12.59 -12.84
N ASN A 3 -24.87 -13.00 -13.68
CA ASN A 3 -23.46 -12.82 -13.38
C ASN A 3 -23.09 -11.36 -13.69
N PRO A 4 -22.72 -10.54 -12.70
CA PRO A 4 -22.49 -9.11 -12.89
C PRO A 4 -21.28 -8.81 -13.80
N LEU A 5 -20.46 -9.82 -14.13
CA LEU A 5 -19.35 -9.69 -15.08
C LEU A 5 -19.77 -9.84 -16.53
N TYR A 6 -20.92 -10.47 -16.80
CA TYR A 6 -21.42 -10.74 -18.15
C TYR A 6 -22.63 -9.85 -18.41
N HIS A 7 -22.36 -8.58 -18.66
CA HIS A 7 -23.33 -7.66 -19.21
C HIS A 7 -23.30 -7.74 -20.74
N ASN A 8 -24.46 -7.68 -21.40
CA ASN A 8 -24.59 -7.62 -22.87
C ASN A 8 -23.83 -6.45 -23.52
N GLN A 9 -23.40 -5.46 -22.74
CA GLN A 9 -22.52 -4.37 -23.17
C GLN A 9 -21.22 -4.44 -22.38
N ARG A 10 -20.08 -4.12 -23.01
CA ARG A 10 -18.79 -4.02 -22.31
C ARG A 10 -18.86 -2.86 -21.32
N PRO A 11 -18.81 -3.10 -19.99
CA PRO A 11 -18.84 -2.02 -19.01
C PRO A 11 -17.58 -1.15 -19.12
N ASN A 12 -17.70 0.15 -18.83
CA ASN A 12 -16.55 1.04 -18.66
C ASN A 12 -15.74 0.66 -17.40
N PHE A 13 -14.49 1.09 -17.29
CA PHE A 13 -13.62 0.81 -16.14
C PHE A 13 -14.20 1.27 -14.80
N ASP A 14 -14.98 2.35 -14.76
CA ASP A 14 -15.63 2.82 -13.53
C ASP A 14 -16.63 1.81 -12.95
N TYR A 15 -17.33 1.06 -13.81
CA TYR A 15 -18.22 -0.01 -13.35
C TYR A 15 -17.45 -1.05 -12.53
N TYR A 16 -16.28 -1.45 -13.01
CA TYR A 16 -15.42 -2.41 -12.31
C TYR A 16 -14.74 -1.82 -11.07
N ARG A 17 -14.60 -0.49 -10.96
CA ARG A 17 -14.14 0.17 -9.72
C ARG A 17 -15.14 0.00 -8.58
N GLY A 18 -16.45 -0.08 -8.87
CA GLY A 18 -17.47 -0.40 -7.87
C GLY A 18 -17.45 -1.85 -7.37
N MET A 19 -16.75 -2.75 -8.07
CA MET A 19 -16.74 -4.19 -7.81
C MET A 19 -15.31 -4.74 -7.77
N LEU A 20 -14.44 -4.09 -6.99
CA LEU A 20 -13.01 -4.43 -6.91
C LEU A 20 -12.75 -5.92 -6.62
N HIS A 21 -13.58 -6.55 -5.79
CA HIS A 21 -13.45 -7.96 -5.42
C HIS A 21 -13.70 -8.93 -6.60
N LEU A 22 -14.43 -8.53 -7.65
CA LEU A 22 -14.62 -9.33 -8.87
C LEU A 22 -13.79 -8.84 -10.06
N ARG A 23 -13.09 -7.71 -9.90
CA ARG A 23 -12.37 -7.03 -10.98
C ARG A 23 -11.36 -7.95 -11.67
N SER A 24 -10.64 -8.79 -10.92
CA SER A 24 -9.66 -9.74 -11.46
C SER A 24 -10.25 -10.78 -12.42
N ARG A 25 -11.56 -11.05 -12.33
CA ARG A 25 -12.26 -12.02 -13.19
C ARG A 25 -12.75 -11.41 -14.50
N ALA A 26 -12.74 -10.09 -14.64
CA ALA A 26 -13.07 -9.44 -15.90
C ALA A 26 -11.94 -9.67 -16.93
N PRO A 27 -12.25 -9.98 -18.20
CA PRO A 27 -11.23 -10.34 -19.19
C PRO A 27 -10.09 -9.33 -19.35
N VAL A 28 -10.42 -8.03 -19.33
CA VAL A 28 -9.44 -6.94 -19.47
C VAL A 28 -8.50 -6.84 -18.26
N PHE A 29 -9.03 -6.93 -17.04
CA PHE A 29 -8.21 -6.84 -15.83
C PHE A 29 -7.41 -8.11 -15.61
N GLY A 30 -7.96 -9.29 -15.97
CA GLY A 30 -7.19 -10.52 -16.01
C GLY A 30 -6.01 -10.44 -16.99
N ALA A 31 -6.20 -9.83 -18.17
CA ALA A 31 -5.10 -9.59 -19.11
C ALA A 31 -4.05 -8.63 -18.53
N ILE A 32 -4.48 -7.52 -17.91
CA ILE A 32 -3.58 -6.56 -17.24
C ILE A 32 -2.76 -7.26 -16.15
N SER A 33 -3.39 -8.07 -15.29
CA SER A 33 -2.70 -8.80 -14.21
C SER A 33 -1.64 -9.77 -14.76
N ARG A 34 -1.92 -10.47 -15.87
CA ARG A 34 -0.94 -11.37 -16.51
C ARG A 34 0.24 -10.60 -17.11
N VAL A 35 -0.03 -9.48 -17.78
CA VAL A 35 1.03 -8.60 -18.31
C VAL A 35 1.89 -8.07 -17.17
N ARG A 36 1.27 -7.58 -16.10
CA ARG A 36 1.97 -7.12 -14.90
C ARG A 36 2.88 -8.20 -14.32
N ASN A 37 2.37 -9.41 -14.12
CA ASN A 37 3.17 -10.55 -13.66
C ASN A 37 4.37 -10.82 -14.59
N SER A 38 4.16 -10.82 -15.91
CA SER A 38 5.25 -11.03 -16.86
C SER A 38 6.32 -9.94 -16.75
N VAL A 39 5.92 -8.68 -16.60
CA VAL A 39 6.85 -7.55 -16.48
C VAL A 39 7.62 -7.61 -15.16
N GLU A 40 6.95 -7.88 -14.04
CA GLU A 40 7.59 -8.03 -12.73
C GLU A 40 8.66 -9.13 -12.75
N MET A 41 8.34 -10.29 -13.31
CA MET A 41 9.30 -11.40 -13.46
C MET A 41 10.49 -11.02 -14.35
N SER A 42 10.26 -10.32 -15.46
CA SER A 42 11.34 -9.88 -16.36
C SER A 42 12.27 -8.86 -15.71
N ILE A 43 11.73 -7.91 -14.93
CA ILE A 43 12.54 -6.92 -14.21
C ILE A 43 13.42 -7.61 -13.17
N HIS A 44 12.84 -8.51 -12.37
CA HIS A 44 13.59 -9.27 -11.36
C HIS A 44 14.66 -10.16 -12.00
N GLY A 45 14.32 -10.85 -13.09
CA GLY A 45 15.26 -11.70 -13.82
C GLY A 45 16.46 -10.90 -14.35
N TYR A 46 16.20 -9.81 -15.07
CA TYR A 46 17.24 -8.94 -15.61
C TYR A 46 18.18 -8.40 -14.52
N LEU A 47 17.62 -7.87 -13.42
CA LEU A 47 18.44 -7.33 -12.34
C LEU A 47 19.30 -8.40 -11.65
N GLN A 48 18.78 -9.61 -11.49
CA GLN A 48 19.56 -10.73 -10.93
C GLN A 48 20.68 -11.18 -11.88
N ASP A 49 20.41 -11.25 -13.19
CA ASP A 49 21.42 -11.61 -14.20
C ASP A 49 22.57 -10.59 -14.22
N GLU A 50 22.28 -9.31 -13.99
CA GLU A 50 23.26 -8.23 -13.84
C GLU A 50 23.93 -8.19 -12.45
N GLY A 51 23.62 -9.14 -11.57
CA GLY A 51 24.24 -9.28 -10.25
C GLY A 51 23.68 -8.38 -9.15
N PHE A 52 22.54 -7.73 -9.38
CA PHE A 52 21.85 -6.93 -8.34
C PHE A 52 21.12 -7.85 -7.35
N LEU A 53 21.01 -7.37 -6.10
CA LEU A 53 20.26 -8.04 -5.05
C LEU A 53 18.92 -7.35 -4.83
N HIS A 54 17.86 -8.14 -4.77
CA HIS A 54 16.54 -7.66 -4.39
C HIS A 54 16.44 -7.54 -2.87
N ILE A 55 16.36 -6.31 -2.36
CA ILE A 55 16.27 -6.00 -0.93
C ILE A 55 14.91 -5.39 -0.64
N GLN A 56 14.21 -5.95 0.36
CA GLN A 56 12.96 -5.38 0.88
C GLN A 56 13.29 -4.26 1.86
N THR A 57 13.15 -3.01 1.43
CA THR A 57 13.36 -1.83 2.28
C THR A 57 12.19 -1.64 3.25
N PRO A 58 12.41 -1.07 4.44
CA PRO A 58 11.32 -0.80 5.39
C PRO A 58 10.23 0.09 4.79
N THR A 59 8.97 -0.30 4.93
CA THR A 59 7.83 0.53 4.52
C THR A 59 7.45 1.56 5.59
N LEU A 60 7.73 1.25 6.87
CA LEU A 60 7.55 2.16 7.99
C LEU A 60 8.85 2.90 8.26
N THR A 61 8.79 4.23 8.26
CA THR A 61 9.95 5.08 8.47
C THR A 61 9.63 6.23 9.41
N PRO A 62 10.54 6.61 10.32
CA PRO A 62 10.43 7.85 11.08
C PRO A 62 10.88 9.08 10.26
N CYS A 63 11.43 8.85 9.07
CA CYS A 63 12.03 9.86 8.22
C CYS A 63 11.03 10.31 7.16
N ASP A 64 10.79 11.61 7.06
CA ASP A 64 10.11 12.22 5.92
C ASP A 64 11.14 12.34 4.78
N CYS A 65 11.28 11.29 3.98
CA CYS A 65 12.44 11.11 3.08
C CYS A 65 12.57 12.14 1.95
N GLU A 66 11.65 13.08 1.74
CA GLU A 66 11.80 14.13 0.69
C GLU A 66 11.32 15.53 1.13
N GLY A 67 10.97 15.71 2.41
CA GLY A 67 10.63 17.03 2.97
C GLY A 67 9.50 17.80 2.28
N GLY A 68 8.63 17.11 1.52
CA GLY A 68 7.65 17.77 0.64
C GLY A 68 6.30 17.07 0.49
N GLY A 69 6.03 15.97 1.20
CA GLY A 69 4.81 15.17 1.05
C GLY A 69 3.98 15.06 2.33
N GLU A 70 2.64 15.11 2.19
CA GLU A 70 1.72 14.67 3.23
C GLU A 70 1.87 13.15 3.41
N ASN A 71 2.69 12.71 4.35
CA ASN A 71 2.87 11.29 4.64
C ASN A 71 1.74 10.75 5.54
N PHE A 72 1.37 9.51 5.32
CA PHE A 72 0.41 8.83 6.20
C PHE A 72 1.08 8.46 7.52
N LEU A 73 0.63 9.08 8.62
CA LEU A 73 1.01 8.69 9.97
C LEU A 73 0.46 7.29 10.28
N VAL A 74 1.33 6.41 10.76
CA VAL A 74 1.00 5.07 11.23
C VAL A 74 1.13 5.06 12.74
N ASP A 75 0.00 4.99 13.43
CA ASP A 75 -0.03 4.91 14.89
C ASP A 75 -0.96 3.79 15.38
N VAL A 76 -0.70 3.32 16.60
CA VAL A 76 -1.50 2.31 17.27
C VAL A 76 -2.29 3.02 18.37
N PRO A 77 -3.62 3.17 18.22
CA PRO A 77 -4.41 3.82 19.25
C PRO A 77 -4.29 3.05 20.57
N SER A 78 -4.00 3.77 21.66
CA SER A 78 -4.02 3.21 23.00
C SER A 78 -5.46 2.81 23.35
N PRO A 79 -5.69 1.61 23.92
CA PRO A 79 -7.00 1.28 24.45
C PRO A 79 -7.33 2.27 25.57
N PRO A 80 -8.59 2.74 25.69
CA PRO A 80 -8.96 3.64 26.76
C PRO A 80 -8.76 2.94 28.11
N SER A 81 -7.78 3.39 28.89
CA SER A 81 -7.58 2.95 30.26
C SER A 81 -8.58 3.65 31.18
N PRO A 82 -9.33 2.91 32.02
CA PRO A 82 -10.34 3.49 32.90
C PRO A 82 -9.77 4.42 34.00
N ASP A 83 -8.44 4.41 34.22
CA ASP A 83 -7.76 5.14 35.29
C ASP A 83 -7.01 6.40 34.81
N THR A 84 -7.20 6.85 33.56
CA THR A 84 -6.53 8.07 33.06
C THR A 84 -7.21 9.31 33.67
N GLN A 85 -6.66 9.80 34.78
CA GLN A 85 -6.94 11.16 35.23
C GLN A 85 -6.43 12.16 34.19
N PRO A 86 -7.08 13.33 34.02
CA PRO A 86 -6.64 14.35 33.08
C PRO A 86 -5.41 15.05 33.65
N SER A 87 -4.23 14.42 33.51
CA SER A 87 -2.96 15.11 33.70
C SER A 87 -2.70 15.96 32.47
N THR A 88 -2.45 17.26 32.68
CA THR A 88 -2.18 18.31 31.68
C THR A 88 -0.96 18.10 30.79
N GLU A 89 -0.34 16.93 30.84
CA GLU A 89 0.87 16.56 30.09
C GLU A 89 0.67 15.13 29.58
N GLU A 90 -0.26 14.95 28.63
CA GLU A 90 -0.30 13.74 27.82
C GLU A 90 0.92 13.80 26.88
N GLU A 91 2.05 13.26 27.30
CA GLU A 91 3.15 12.97 26.37
C GLU A 91 2.59 12.07 25.25
N GLU A 92 2.65 12.54 24.00
CA GLU A 92 2.26 11.74 22.82
C GLU A 92 3.10 10.46 22.79
N LYS A 93 2.52 9.37 23.31
CA LYS A 93 3.18 8.07 23.38
C LYS A 93 2.97 7.32 22.08
N PHE A 94 3.79 7.63 21.08
CA PHE A 94 3.83 6.85 19.85
C PHE A 94 4.22 5.39 20.13
N PHE A 95 3.59 4.45 19.43
CA PHE A 95 3.89 3.02 19.56
C PHE A 95 5.38 2.69 19.35
N PHE A 96 6.04 3.40 18.42
CA PHE A 96 7.45 3.24 18.08
C PHE A 96 8.39 4.19 18.84
N GLY A 97 7.89 4.91 19.85
CA GLY A 97 8.65 5.91 20.62
C GLY A 97 8.96 7.21 19.86
N LYS A 98 8.56 7.29 18.59
CA LYS A 98 8.62 8.47 17.74
C LYS A 98 7.55 8.38 16.64
N PRO A 99 7.16 9.50 16.01
CA PRO A 99 6.28 9.49 14.86
C PRO A 99 6.80 8.56 13.77
N THR A 100 5.91 7.77 13.17
CA THR A 100 6.23 6.77 12.15
C THR A 100 5.25 6.90 11.00
N TYR A 101 5.75 6.81 9.77
CA TYR A 101 4.99 7.10 8.55
C TYR A 101 5.16 5.99 7.51
N LEU A 102 4.27 5.95 6.52
CA LEU A 102 4.48 5.19 5.29
C LEU A 102 5.52 5.89 4.42
N THR A 103 6.56 5.17 4.00
CA THR A 103 7.58 5.72 3.11
C THR A 103 7.04 5.95 1.69
N VAL A 104 7.46 7.05 1.07
CA VAL A 104 7.20 7.34 -0.36
C VAL A 104 8.25 6.69 -1.27
N SER A 105 9.45 6.41 -0.75
CA SER A 105 10.58 5.86 -1.49
C SER A 105 11.49 5.02 -0.59
N GLY A 106 12.11 3.97 -1.17
CA GLY A 106 13.16 3.19 -0.50
C GLY A 106 14.56 3.81 -0.64
N GLN A 107 14.71 4.85 -1.45
CA GLN A 107 15.95 5.60 -1.56
C GLN A 107 16.12 6.50 -0.34
N PHE A 108 17.24 6.37 0.35
CA PHE A 108 17.68 7.36 1.35
C PHE A 108 18.50 8.44 0.65
N GLU A 109 18.30 9.69 1.08
CA GLU A 109 19.18 10.83 0.75
C GLU A 109 20.44 10.83 1.63
#